data_AF-A0A962UY31-F1
#
_entry.id   AF-A0A962UY31-F1
#
_cell.length_a   1.000
_cell.length_b   1.000
_cell.length_c   1.000
_cell.angle_alpha   90.00
_cell.angle_beta   90.00
_cell.angle_gamma   90.00
#
_symmetry.space_group_name_H-M   'P 1'
#
loop_
_entity.id
_entity.type
_entity.pdbx_description
1 polymer ?
#
loop_
_entity_poly.entity_id
_entity_poly.type
_entity_poly.pdbx_seq_one_letter_code
_entity_poly.pdbx_strand_id
1 'polypeptide(L)'
;MQVSTEPLEQLRQHGLISALDYHFTRWLSRQAAVPSAELELGACLASFWTGNGNVCVNLPVLAGRPLFPSATGGNWQAPDYANWRDSLRQSGVVGWPGDFQPLIL
;
A
#
# COMPACT_ATOMS: atom_id res chain seq x y z
N MET A 1 -7.26 -11.07 25.21
CA MET A 1 -7.67 -11.11 23.79
C MET A 1 -6.82 -10.07 23.07
N GLN A 2 -5.68 -10.48 22.52
CA GLN A 2 -4.74 -9.57 21.88
C GLN A 2 -5.36 -9.09 20.55
N VAL A 3 -5.71 -7.81 20.49
CA VAL A 3 -6.13 -7.18 19.25
C VAL A 3 -4.85 -6.95 18.44
N SER A 4 -4.57 -7.83 17.50
CA SER A 4 -3.56 -7.59 16.47
C SER A 4 -4.10 -6.50 15.56
N THR A 5 -3.87 -5.23 15.88
CA THR A 5 -4.28 -4.09 15.06
C THR A 5 -3.50 -4.16 13.74
N GLU A 6 -4.19 -4.45 12.64
CA GLU A 6 -3.57 -4.52 11.31
C GLU A 6 -2.79 -3.21 11.02
N PRO A 7 -1.56 -3.28 10.45
CA PRO A 7 -0.68 -2.13 10.19
C PRO A 7 -1.39 -0.89 9.61
N LEU A 8 -2.37 -1.10 8.71
CA LEU A 8 -3.14 -0.04 8.06
C LEU A 8 -4.03 0.76 9.03
N GLU A 9 -4.62 0.10 10.03
CA GLU A 9 -5.47 0.76 11.02
C GLU A 9 -4.63 1.67 11.94
N GLN A 10 -3.42 1.23 12.29
CA GLN A 10 -2.47 2.05 13.03
C GLN A 10 -2.06 3.30 12.22
N LEU A 11 -1.74 3.16 10.93
CA LEU A 11 -1.45 4.31 10.05
C LEU A 11 -2.60 5.33 10.06
N ARG A 12 -3.85 4.86 10.00
CA ARG A 12 -5.05 5.72 10.05
C ARG A 12 -5.22 6.40 11.41
N GLN A 13 -5.04 5.67 12.51
CA GLN A 13 -5.17 6.20 13.87
C GLN A 13 -4.11 7.28 14.17
N HIS A 14 -2.91 7.13 13.61
CA HIS A 14 -1.84 8.13 13.70
C HIS A 14 -2.03 9.31 12.72
N GLY A 15 -3.08 9.31 11.90
CA GLY A 15 -3.35 10.38 10.92
C GLY A 15 -2.35 10.44 9.77
N LEU A 16 -1.58 9.37 9.54
CA LEU A 16 -0.57 9.31 8.47
C LEU A 16 -1.18 9.08 7.10
N ILE A 17 -2.39 8.51 7.08
CA ILE A 17 -3.16 8.25 5.88
C ILE A 17 -4.61 8.71 6.10
N SER A 18 -5.29 9.07 5.02
CA SER A 18 -6.68 9.51 5.06
C SER A 18 -7.66 8.32 5.17
N ALA A 19 -8.93 8.64 5.42
CA ALA A 19 -9.99 7.64 5.36
C ALA A 19 -10.14 7.03 3.96
N LEU A 20 -9.87 7.80 2.89
CA LEU A 20 -9.90 7.32 1.52
C LEU A 20 -8.82 6.25 1.30
N ASP A 21 -7.58 6.53 1.70
CA ASP A 21 -6.45 5.61 1.55
C ASP A 21 -6.73 4.27 2.24
N TYR A 22 -7.26 4.35 3.47
CA TYR A 22 -7.67 3.18 4.24
C TYR A 22 -8.76 2.38 3.53
N HIS A 23 -9.87 3.02 3.14
CA HIS A 23 -11.00 2.30 2.55
C HIS A 23 -10.72 1.80 1.13
N PHE A 24 -9.94 2.53 0.34
CA PHE A 24 -9.46 2.07 -0.96
C PHE A 24 -8.62 0.80 -0.81
N THR A 25 -7.66 0.81 0.10
CA THR A 25 -6.80 -0.36 0.39
C THR A 25 -7.63 -1.57 0.79
N ARG A 26 -8.54 -1.41 1.76
CA ARG A 26 -9.39 -2.51 2.24
C ARG A 26 -10.36 -3.01 1.17
N TRP A 27 -10.85 -2.13 0.31
CA TRP A 27 -11.68 -2.53 -0.81
C TRP A 27 -10.86 -3.35 -1.82
N LEU A 28 -9.67 -2.87 -2.20
CA LEU A 28 -8.82 -3.53 -3.19
C LEU A 28 -8.34 -4.91 -2.72
N SER A 29 -7.92 -5.04 -1.46
CA SER A 29 -7.50 -6.33 -0.88
C SER A 29 -8.62 -7.37 -0.87
N ARG A 30 -9.89 -6.95 -0.73
CA ARG A 30 -11.03 -7.88 -0.88
C ARG A 30 -11.30 -8.30 -2.31
N GLN A 31 -10.86 -7.52 -3.31
CA GLN A 31 -10.96 -7.88 -4.72
C GLN A 31 -9.78 -8.72 -5.20
N ALA A 32 -8.67 -8.72 -4.46
CA ALA A 32 -7.46 -9.44 -4.82
C ALA A 32 -7.69 -10.96 -4.82
N ALA A 33 -7.23 -11.62 -5.88
CA ALA A 33 -7.14 -13.08 -5.92
C ALA A 33 -6.11 -13.59 -4.92
N VAL A 34 -5.03 -12.83 -4.72
CA VAL A 34 -3.98 -13.11 -3.74
C VAL A 34 -3.74 -11.85 -2.89
N PRO A 35 -4.46 -11.69 -1.77
CA PRO A 35 -4.22 -10.56 -0.86
C PRO A 35 -2.86 -10.72 -0.15
N SER A 36 -2.16 -9.61 0.06
CA SER A 36 -0.88 -9.58 0.77
C SER A 36 -0.66 -8.24 1.47
N ALA A 37 0.25 -8.20 2.44
CA ALA A 37 0.63 -6.95 3.10
C ALA A 37 1.32 -5.99 2.13
N GLU A 38 2.09 -6.52 1.18
CA GLU A 38 2.72 -5.80 0.07
C GLU A 38 1.68 -5.12 -0.82
N LEU A 39 0.58 -5.82 -1.13
CA LEU A 39 -0.54 -5.24 -1.86
C LEU A 39 -1.23 -4.15 -1.06
N GLU A 40 -1.54 -4.40 0.22
CA GLU A 40 -2.19 -3.42 1.08
C GLU A 40 -1.38 -2.13 1.15
N LEU A 41 -0.07 -2.24 1.36
CA LEU A 41 0.81 -1.09 1.41
C LEU A 41 0.92 -0.39 0.06
N GLY A 42 1.04 -1.14 -1.04
CA GLY A 42 1.10 -0.57 -2.39
C GLY A 42 -0.16 0.21 -2.75
N ALA A 43 -1.33 -0.34 -2.42
CA ALA A 43 -2.63 0.31 -2.62
C ALA A 43 -2.78 1.58 -1.77
N CYS A 44 -2.38 1.48 -0.49
CA CYS A 44 -2.43 2.61 0.43
C CYS A 44 -1.55 3.76 -0.05
N LEU A 45 -0.31 3.46 -0.46
CA LEU A 45 0.61 4.46 -0.95
C LEU A 45 0.16 5.05 -2.29
N ALA A 46 -0.38 4.23 -3.21
CA ALA A 46 -0.92 4.73 -4.47
C ALA A 46 -2.03 5.78 -4.22
N SER A 47 -3.01 5.45 -3.38
CA SER A 47 -4.07 6.40 -2.99
C SER A 47 -3.51 7.64 -2.29
N PHE A 48 -2.59 7.44 -1.32
CA PHE A 48 -1.99 8.53 -0.56
C PHE A 48 -1.24 9.51 -1.46
N TRP A 49 -0.37 9.02 -2.33
CA TRP A 49 0.41 9.86 -3.25
C TRP A 49 -0.47 10.55 -4.28
N THR A 50 -1.51 9.89 -4.77
CA THR A 50 -2.53 10.50 -5.64
C THR A 50 -3.27 11.64 -4.94
N GLY A 51 -3.67 11.47 -3.69
CA GLY A 51 -4.28 12.54 -2.88
C GLY A 51 -3.34 13.73 -2.67
N ASN A 52 -2.02 13.52 -2.71
CA ASN A 52 -0.99 14.55 -2.65
C ASN A 52 -0.58 15.12 -4.03
N GLY A 53 -1.33 14.83 -5.10
CA GLY A 53 -1.09 15.37 -6.44
C GLY A 53 -0.05 14.63 -7.28
N ASN A 54 0.38 13.44 -6.86
CA ASN A 54 1.32 12.62 -7.62
C ASN A 54 0.59 11.62 -8.51
N VAL A 55 1.13 11.35 -9.68
CA VAL A 55 0.50 10.43 -10.66
C VAL A 55 0.79 8.97 -10.32
N CYS A 56 1.94 8.67 -9.72
CA CYS A 56 2.33 7.32 -9.37
C CYS A 56 3.18 7.28 -8.09
N VAL A 57 3.31 6.08 -7.54
CA VAL A 57 4.26 5.78 -6.46
C VAL A 57 5.50 5.10 -7.06
N ASN A 58 6.69 5.62 -6.73
CA ASN A 58 7.95 5.04 -7.20
C ASN A 58 8.45 3.96 -6.22
N LEU A 59 8.07 2.71 -6.46
CA LEU A 59 8.43 1.57 -5.59
C LEU A 59 9.94 1.39 -5.42
N PRO A 60 10.80 1.44 -6.47
CA PRO A 60 12.25 1.33 -6.31
C PRO A 60 12.85 2.37 -5.34
N VAL A 61 12.31 3.59 -5.34
CA VAL A 61 12.81 4.66 -4.46
C VAL A 61 12.44 4.41 -2.99
N LEU A 62 11.28 3.80 -2.74
CA LEU A 62 10.77 3.54 -1.39
C LEU A 62 11.25 2.21 -0.81
N ALA A 63 11.52 1.22 -1.64
CA ALA A 63 11.83 -0.14 -1.23
C ALA A 63 12.97 -0.21 -0.18
N GLY A 64 12.74 -1.00 0.87
CA GLY A 64 13.67 -1.13 1.99
C GLY A 64 13.89 0.13 2.83
N ARG A 65 13.13 1.22 2.63
CA ARG A 65 13.24 2.46 3.41
C ARG A 65 12.05 2.66 4.36
N PRO A 66 12.20 3.48 5.41
CA PRO A 66 11.08 3.94 6.21
C PRO A 66 10.12 4.80 5.38
N LEU A 67 8.81 4.54 5.46
CA LEU A 67 7.79 5.22 4.67
C LEU A 67 7.27 6.51 5.33
N PHE A 68 7.24 6.55 6.66
CA PHE A 68 6.80 7.71 7.43
C PHE A 68 7.86 8.07 8.48
N PRO A 69 9.06 8.52 8.07
CA PRO A 69 10.21 8.67 8.97
C PRO A 69 10.00 9.71 10.07
N SER A 70 9.09 10.67 9.88
CA SER A 70 8.75 11.69 10.87
C SER A 70 7.59 11.31 11.79
N ALA A 71 6.97 10.14 11.59
CA ALA A 71 5.86 9.68 12.40
C ALA A 71 6.35 9.08 13.72
N THR A 72 5.72 9.48 14.83
CA THR A 72 5.96 8.87 16.13
C THR A 72 5.05 7.66 16.32
N GLY A 73 5.59 6.54 16.82
CA GLY A 73 4.79 5.39 17.25
C GLY A 73 4.73 4.17 16.32
N GLY A 74 5.52 4.11 15.23
CA GLY A 74 5.61 2.90 14.42
C GLY A 74 6.83 2.85 13.50
N ASN A 75 7.41 1.67 13.31
CA ASN A 75 8.45 1.42 12.32
C ASN A 75 7.81 0.91 11.02
N TRP A 76 7.41 1.83 10.15
CA TRP A 76 6.75 1.53 8.88
C TRP A 76 7.80 1.31 7.79
N GLN A 77 8.32 0.09 7.69
CA GLN A 77 9.33 -0.26 6.70
C GLN A 77 8.68 -0.68 5.38
N ALA A 78 9.18 -0.15 4.26
CA ALA A 78 8.86 -0.68 2.95
C ALA A 78 9.45 -2.10 2.77
N PRO A 79 8.74 -3.01 2.08
CA PRO A 79 9.27 -4.31 1.71
C PRO A 79 10.50 -4.18 0.78
N ASP A 80 11.21 -5.29 0.61
CA ASP A 80 12.20 -5.42 -0.47
C ASP A 80 11.54 -5.23 -1.84
N TYR A 81 12.27 -4.62 -2.77
CA TYR A 81 11.72 -4.26 -4.08
C TYR A 81 11.24 -5.48 -4.88
N ALA A 82 12.04 -6.55 -4.94
CA ALA A 82 11.70 -7.71 -5.75
C ALA A 82 10.45 -8.40 -5.20
N ASN A 83 10.42 -8.63 -3.88
CA ASN A 83 9.29 -9.24 -3.20
C ASN A 83 8.02 -8.39 -3.32
N TRP A 84 8.13 -7.07 -3.19
CA TRP A 84 7.00 -6.16 -3.32
C TRP A 84 6.42 -6.20 -4.73
N ARG A 85 7.27 -6.03 -5.74
CA ARG A 85 6.88 -6.04 -7.15
C ARG A 85 6.20 -7.36 -7.52
N ASP A 86 6.77 -8.48 -7.11
CA ASP A 86 6.27 -9.80 -7.47
C ASP A 86 4.92 -10.09 -6.78
N SER A 87 4.78 -9.69 -5.52
CA SER A 87 3.50 -9.80 -4.79
C SER A 87 2.40 -8.94 -5.42
N LEU A 88 2.73 -7.72 -5.86
CA LEU A 88 1.77 -6.85 -6.54
C LEU A 88 1.28 -7.48 -7.84
N ARG A 89 2.19 -7.99 -8.69
CA ARG A 89 1.84 -8.64 -9.96
C ARG A 89 1.00 -9.90 -9.78
N GLN A 90 1.19 -10.63 -8.69
CA GLN A 90 0.44 -11.86 -8.40
C GLN A 90 -0.94 -11.61 -7.79
N SER A 91 -1.22 -10.39 -7.33
CA SER A 91 -2.46 -10.06 -6.61
C SER A 91 -3.75 -10.25 -7.42
N GLY A 92 -3.67 -10.20 -8.76
CA GLY A 92 -4.82 -10.25 -9.66
C GLY A 92 -5.58 -8.93 -9.82
N VAL A 93 -5.16 -7.87 -9.11
CA VAL A 93 -5.75 -6.51 -9.16
C VAL A 93 -4.74 -5.43 -9.58
N VAL A 94 -3.54 -5.85 -9.96
CA VAL A 94 -2.49 -5.01 -10.55
C VAL A 94 -2.21 -5.55 -11.95
N GLY A 95 -2.44 -4.72 -12.96
CA GLY A 95 -2.28 -5.07 -14.37
C GLY A 95 -1.04 -4.46 -15.02
N TRP A 96 -0.86 -4.78 -16.29
CA TRP A 96 0.13 -4.18 -17.18
C TRP A 96 -0.39 -2.89 -17.81
N PRO A 97 0.50 -2.04 -18.37
CA PRO A 97 0.07 -0.86 -19.12
C PRO A 97 -0.93 -1.23 -20.24
N GLY A 98 -2.14 -0.66 -20.14
CA GLY A 98 -3.24 -0.92 -21.07
C GLY A 98 -4.30 -1.91 -20.56
N ASP A 99 -4.03 -2.62 -19.46
CA ASP A 99 -4.99 -3.52 -18.84
C ASP A 99 -6.10 -2.74 -18.11
N PHE A 100 -7.30 -3.33 -18.07
CA PHE A 100 -8.40 -2.84 -17.25
C PHE A 100 -8.30 -3.39 -15.82
N GLN A 101 -7.38 -2.82 -15.04
CA GLN A 101 -7.15 -3.17 -13.65
C GLN A 101 -7.13 -1.91 -12.75
N PRO A 102 -7.49 -2.03 -11.46
CA PRO A 102 -7.49 -0.88 -10.55
C PRO A 102 -6.13 -0.19 -10.41
N LEU A 103 -5.05 -0.98 -10.38
CA LEU A 103 -3.67 -0.50 -10.33
C LEU A 103 -2.88 -1.03 -11.52
N ILE A 104 -1.85 -0.30 -11.94
CA ILE A 104 -0.98 -0.63 -13.06
C ILE A 104 0.48 -0.56 -12.61
N LEU A 105 1.30 -1.52 -13.05
CA LEU A 105 2.74 -1.58 -12.78
C LEU A 105 3.57 -1.84 -14.04
#